data_AF-A0A952WUZ7-F1
#
_entry.id   AF-A0A952WUZ7-F1
#
_cell.length_a   1.000
_cell.length_b   1.000
_cell.length_c   1.000
_cell.angle_alpha   90.00
_cell.angle_beta   90.00
_cell.angle_gamma   90.00
#
_symmetry.space_group_name_H-M   'P 1'
#
loop_
_entity.id
_entity.type
_entity.pdbx_description
1 polymer ?
#
loop_
_entity_poly.entity_id
_entity_poly.type
_entity_poly.pdbx_seq_one_letter_code
_entity_poly.pdbx_strand_id
1 'polypeptide(L)'
;MGVRIEHDTHVPREGESWFDMTVPNVDRHVTSRDFVMMPGGVLDGEIKIEHGFAWTGLDLRFMPTSGKGTHWYATTDRKGRFATKAMVRGEYSVQWNSPQADYPELAHVKIEPGQRTMVKVSAKIKVEATATSEHGPLVQPVE
;
A
#
# COMPACT_ATOMS: atom_id res chain seq x y z
N MET A 1 -5.30 19.94 13.80
CA MET A 1 -4.28 18.90 14.00
C MET A 1 -4.97 17.55 13.95
N GLY A 2 -4.26 16.42 13.87
CA GLY A 2 -4.92 15.12 13.82
C GLY A 2 -4.10 14.03 14.47
N VAL A 3 -4.75 12.91 14.76
CA VAL A 3 -4.15 11.72 15.36
C VAL A 3 -4.39 10.54 14.43
N ARG A 4 -3.33 9.77 14.15
CA ARG A 4 -3.43 8.49 13.46
C ARG A 4 -3.23 7.35 14.45
N ILE A 5 -4.10 6.35 14.40
CA ILE A 5 -3.95 5.09 15.16
C ILE A 5 -3.45 4.00 14.21
N GLU A 6 -2.31 3.41 14.55
CA GLU A 6 -1.71 2.29 13.82
C GLU A 6 -1.44 1.13 14.79
N HIS A 7 -1.62 -0.09 14.30
CA HIS A 7 -1.27 -1.31 15.02
C HIS A 7 -0.78 -2.36 14.02
N ASP A 8 0.17 -3.21 14.42
CA ASP A 8 0.82 -4.11 13.47
C ASP A 8 -0.10 -5.24 12.98
N THR A 9 -1.00 -5.72 13.85
CA THR A 9 -1.88 -6.86 13.58
C THR A 9 -3.37 -6.52 13.54
N HIS A 10 -3.75 -5.30 13.90
CA HIS A 10 -5.14 -4.90 14.03
C HIS A 10 -5.40 -3.60 13.27
N VAL A 11 -6.65 -3.44 12.85
CA VAL A 11 -7.13 -2.27 12.11
C VAL A 11 -8.42 -1.75 12.75
N PRO A 12 -8.73 -0.45 12.59
CA PRO A 12 -10.02 0.09 13.00
C PRO A 12 -11.15 -0.65 12.30
N ARG A 13 -12.19 -1.06 13.06
CA ARG A 13 -13.35 -1.79 12.52
C ARG A 13 -14.03 -1.04 11.37
N GLU A 14 -14.10 0.28 11.48
CA GLU A 14 -14.72 1.17 10.49
C GLU A 14 -13.75 1.56 9.36
N GLY A 15 -12.50 1.08 9.37
CA GLY A 15 -11.48 1.39 8.38
C GLY A 15 -10.83 2.78 8.49
N GLU A 16 -11.39 3.68 9.30
CA GLU A 16 -10.84 5.01 9.55
C GLU A 16 -9.76 4.97 10.64
N SER A 17 -8.52 5.34 10.27
CA SER A 17 -7.38 5.43 11.21
C SER A 17 -6.99 6.86 11.57
N TRP A 18 -7.53 7.86 10.87
CA TRP A 18 -7.23 9.28 11.07
C TRP A 18 -8.39 9.98 11.76
N PHE A 19 -8.08 10.79 12.77
CA PHE A 19 -9.04 11.62 13.48
C PHE A 19 -8.60 13.07 13.44
N ASP A 20 -9.44 13.92 12.88
CA ASP A 20 -9.26 15.37 12.99
C ASP A 20 -9.54 15.84 14.41
N MET A 21 -8.67 16.71 14.90
CA MET A 21 -8.75 17.33 16.21
C MET A 21 -8.71 18.84 16.06
N THR A 22 -9.81 19.45 16.48
CA THR A 22 -9.97 20.90 16.59
C THR A 22 -9.73 21.29 18.05
N VAL A 23 -8.73 22.13 18.29
CA VAL A 23 -8.45 22.66 19.62
C VAL A 23 -9.04 24.06 19.71
N PRO A 24 -10.17 24.26 20.42
CA PRO A 24 -10.73 25.59 20.61
C PRO A 24 -9.83 26.44 21.50
N ASN A 25 -9.88 27.76 21.34
CA ASN A 25 -9.12 28.70 22.17
C ASN A 25 -9.78 28.87 23.55
N VAL A 26 -9.61 27.88 24.42
CA VAL A 26 -10.14 27.81 25.79
C VAL A 26 -9.06 27.30 26.75
N ASP A 27 -9.16 27.65 28.04
CA ASP A 27 -8.15 27.32 29.06
C ASP A 27 -7.83 25.82 29.15
N ARG A 28 -8.83 24.96 28.92
CA ARG A 28 -8.65 23.50 28.80
C ARG A 28 -9.74 22.89 27.93
N HIS A 29 -9.33 22.09 26.96
CA HIS A 29 -10.23 21.24 26.17
C HIS A 29 -9.79 19.78 26.30
N VAL A 30 -10.75 18.88 26.56
CA VAL A 30 -10.52 17.44 26.59
C VAL A 30 -11.54 16.81 25.67
N THR A 31 -11.06 15.98 24.74
CA THR A 31 -11.89 15.13 23.88
C THR A 31 -11.55 13.68 24.19
N SER A 32 -12.57 12.84 24.33
CA SER A 32 -12.41 11.38 24.42
C SER A 32 -13.03 10.73 23.20
N ARG A 33 -12.43 9.65 22.71
CA ARG A 33 -12.96 8.87 21.60
C ARG A 33 -12.63 7.40 21.79
N ASP A 34 -13.66 6.59 21.75
CA ASP A 34 -13.51 5.14 21.76
C ASP A 34 -13.39 4.64 20.32
N PHE A 35 -12.61 3.58 20.14
CA PHE A 35 -12.50 2.89 18.86
C PHE A 35 -12.35 1.39 19.10
N VAL A 36 -12.90 0.61 18.18
CA VAL A 36 -12.81 -0.85 18.19
C VAL A 36 -11.79 -1.27 17.14
N MET A 37 -10.81 -2.05 17.57
CA MET A 37 -9.85 -2.68 16.66
C MET A 37 -10.24 -4.13 16.42
N MET A 38 -10.03 -4.59 15.19
CA MET A 38 -10.22 -5.98 14.79
C MET A 38 -8.96 -6.51 14.10
N PRO A 39 -8.72 -7.84 14.08
CA PRO A 39 -7.61 -8.39 13.32
C PRO A 39 -7.68 -7.94 11.86
N GLY A 40 -6.62 -7.33 11.35
CA GLY A 40 -6.52 -6.98 9.93
C GLY A 40 -6.18 -8.20 9.09
N GLY A 41 -6.33 -8.08 7.77
CA GLY A 41 -5.77 -9.06 6.84
C GLY A 41 -4.32 -8.74 6.52
N VAL A 42 -3.51 -9.75 6.20
CA VAL A 42 -2.11 -9.59 5.79
C VAL A 42 -1.95 -10.15 4.40
N LEU A 43 -1.22 -9.43 3.55
CA LEU A 43 -0.86 -9.88 2.21
C LEU A 43 0.64 -10.09 2.15
N ASP A 44 1.02 -11.34 1.91
CA ASP A 44 2.36 -11.67 1.45
C ASP A 44 2.32 -11.87 -0.06
N GLY A 45 3.42 -11.54 -0.72
CA GLY A 45 3.52 -11.91 -2.12
C GLY A 45 4.92 -11.90 -2.68
N GLU A 46 4.98 -12.28 -3.95
CA GLU A 46 6.18 -12.33 -4.76
C GLU A 46 5.87 -11.70 -6.12
N ILE A 47 6.62 -10.67 -6.49
CA ILE A 47 6.57 -10.05 -7.82
C ILE A 47 7.68 -10.63 -8.68
N LYS A 48 7.31 -11.19 -9.84
CA LYS A 48 8.24 -11.61 -10.89
C LYS A 48 8.03 -10.76 -12.13
N ILE A 49 9.11 -10.32 -12.76
CA ILE A 49 9.03 -9.58 -14.02
C ILE A 49 9.54 -10.48 -15.16
N GLU A 50 8.82 -10.50 -16.27
CA GLU A 50 9.31 -11.15 -17.50
C GLU A 50 10.69 -10.53 -17.85
N HIS A 51 11.67 -11.37 -18.17
CA HIS A 51 13.15 -11.14 -18.17
C HIS A 51 13.90 -11.55 -16.89
N GLY A 52 13.22 -12.07 -15.86
CA GLY A 52 13.85 -12.84 -14.78
C GLY A 52 14.62 -12.03 -13.74
N PHE A 53 14.62 -10.69 -13.84
CA PHE A 53 15.16 -9.82 -12.79
C PHE A 53 14.13 -9.68 -11.64
N ALA A 54 14.54 -10.04 -10.43
CA ALA A 54 13.82 -9.67 -9.22
C ALA A 54 14.08 -8.18 -8.93
N TRP A 55 13.02 -7.36 -8.94
CA TRP A 55 13.14 -5.97 -8.56
C TRP A 55 13.20 -5.89 -7.04
N THR A 56 14.41 -5.67 -6.53
CA THR A 56 14.63 -5.28 -5.14
C THR A 56 14.17 -3.84 -4.99
N GLY A 57 13.45 -3.52 -3.91
CA GLY A 57 13.12 -2.12 -3.62
C GLY A 57 11.97 -1.56 -4.45
N LEU A 58 11.14 -2.41 -5.05
CA LEU A 58 9.92 -1.95 -5.71
C LEU A 58 8.98 -1.42 -4.63
N ASP A 59 8.71 -0.12 -4.65
CA ASP A 59 7.73 0.50 -3.76
C ASP A 59 6.33 0.18 -4.27
N LEU A 60 5.58 -0.63 -3.54
CA LEU A 60 4.23 -1.03 -3.89
C LEU A 60 3.24 -0.12 -3.18
N ARG A 61 2.22 0.31 -3.92
CA ARG A 61 1.05 1.00 -3.38
C ARG A 61 -0.18 0.10 -3.55
N PHE A 62 -0.96 -0.04 -2.48
CA PHE A 62 -2.23 -0.75 -2.49
C PHE A 62 -3.35 0.28 -2.42
N MET A 63 -3.99 0.52 -3.56
CA MET A 63 -5.07 1.48 -3.72
C MET A 63 -6.42 0.78 -3.51
N PRO A 64 -7.29 1.24 -2.59
CA PRO A 64 -8.67 0.75 -2.54
C PRO A 64 -9.36 0.93 -3.89
N THR A 65 -9.95 -0.15 -4.44
CA THR A 65 -10.65 -0.08 -5.74
C THR A 65 -11.90 0.80 -5.68
N SER A 66 -12.43 1.04 -4.48
CA SER A 66 -13.54 1.96 -4.23
C SER A 66 -13.17 3.44 -4.42
N GLY A 67 -11.87 3.76 -4.53
CA GLY A 67 -11.36 5.14 -4.53
C GLY A 67 -11.45 5.86 -3.18
N LYS A 68 -11.90 5.16 -2.13
CA LYS A 68 -12.05 5.70 -0.77
C LYS A 68 -11.24 4.87 0.21
N GLY A 69 -10.57 5.55 1.13
CA GLY A 69 -9.84 4.93 2.23
C GLY A 69 -8.35 5.25 2.23
N THR A 70 -7.63 4.58 3.12
CA THR A 70 -6.18 4.73 3.27
C THR A 70 -5.44 3.97 2.14
N HIS A 71 -4.25 4.43 1.74
CA HIS A 71 -3.37 3.60 0.92
C HIS A 71 -2.44 2.79 1.82
N TRP A 72 -2.14 1.57 1.40
CA TRP A 72 -1.08 0.77 2.04
C TRP A 72 0.15 0.75 1.16
N TYR A 73 1.28 0.47 1.78
CA TYR A 73 2.58 0.42 1.11
C TYR A 73 3.37 -0.79 1.58
N ALA A 74 4.15 -1.36 0.68
CA ALA A 74 5.13 -2.40 0.99
C ALA A 74 6.30 -2.30 0.01
N THR A 75 7.47 -2.79 0.40
CA THR A 75 8.63 -2.80 -0.48
C THR A 75 9.09 -4.23 -0.72
N THR A 76 9.44 -4.57 -1.95
CA THR A 76 9.97 -5.89 -2.27
C THR A 76 11.41 -6.08 -1.80
N ASP A 77 11.72 -7.29 -1.31
CA ASP A 77 13.07 -7.73 -0.98
C ASP A 77 13.88 -8.13 -2.24
N ARG A 78 15.11 -8.60 -2.03
CA ARG A 78 16.01 -9.02 -3.13
C ARG A 78 15.50 -10.18 -3.99
N LYS A 79 14.48 -10.88 -3.51
CA LYS A 79 13.83 -11.99 -4.20
C LYS A 79 12.46 -11.58 -4.76
N GLY A 80 12.13 -10.28 -4.74
CA GLY A 80 10.83 -9.77 -5.19
C GLY A 80 9.71 -10.02 -4.19
N ARG A 81 10.01 -10.46 -2.96
CA ARG A 81 8.98 -10.79 -1.95
C ARG A 81 8.61 -9.57 -1.12
N PHE A 82 7.35 -9.44 -0.78
CA PHE A 82 6.86 -8.37 0.09
C PHE A 82 5.88 -8.93 1.14
N ALA A 83 5.68 -8.17 2.21
CA ALA A 83 4.65 -8.40 3.21
C ALA A 83 4.04 -7.07 3.62
N THR A 84 2.73 -6.99 3.73
CA THR A 84 2.03 -5.80 4.23
C THR A 84 1.91 -5.83 5.75
N LYS A 85 1.75 -4.66 6.37
CA LYS A 85 1.12 -4.56 7.71
C LYS A 85 -0.35 -4.99 7.63
N ALA A 86 -1.01 -5.13 8.78
CA ALA A 86 -2.45 -5.36 8.84
C ALA A 86 -3.24 -4.34 7.99
N MET A 87 -4.02 -4.85 7.05
CA MET A 87 -4.86 -4.12 6.11
C MET A 87 -6.33 -4.24 6.50
N VAL A 88 -7.07 -3.17 6.24
CA VAL A 88 -8.54 -3.17 6.37
C VAL A 88 -9.12 -4.09 5.30
N ARG A 89 -10.27 -4.69 5.61
CA ARG A 89 -11.04 -5.48 4.64
C ARG A 89 -11.32 -4.65 3.39
N GLY A 90 -11.11 -5.24 2.22
CA GLY A 90 -11.43 -4.56 0.97
C GLY A 90 -10.81 -5.22 -0.24
N GLU A 91 -11.07 -4.60 -1.38
CA GLU A 91 -10.44 -4.92 -2.65
C GLU A 91 -9.45 -3.83 -3.01
N TYR A 92 -8.29 -4.25 -3.51
CA TYR A 92 -7.15 -3.38 -3.74
C TYR A 92 -6.56 -3.61 -5.12
N SER A 93 -6.23 -2.52 -5.79
CA SER A 93 -5.30 -2.48 -6.91
C SER A 93 -3.88 -2.39 -6.34
N VAL A 94 -3.03 -3.35 -6.71
CA VAL A 94 -1.60 -3.37 -6.38
C VAL A 94 -0.88 -2.65 -7.50
N GLN A 95 -0.27 -1.52 -7.20
CA GLN A 95 0.41 -0.67 -8.16
C GLN A 95 1.88 -0.57 -7.81
N TRP A 96 2.73 -0.40 -8.82
CA TRP A 96 4.06 0.13 -8.57
C TRP A 96 3.94 1.63 -8.28
N ASN A 97 4.39 2.07 -7.10
CA ASN A 97 4.39 3.46 -6.66
C ASN A 97 5.50 4.27 -7.34
N SER A 98 5.42 4.42 -8.66
CA SER A 98 6.37 5.18 -9.46
C SER A 98 5.61 6.16 -10.35
N PRO A 99 5.67 7.47 -10.05
CA PRO A 99 5.13 8.51 -10.93
C PRO A 99 5.76 8.46 -12.32
N GLN A 100 7.03 8.05 -12.41
CA GLN A 100 7.73 7.91 -13.67
C GLN A 100 7.07 6.86 -14.54
N ALA A 101 6.52 5.79 -13.94
CA ALA A 101 5.88 4.64 -14.59
C ALA A 101 4.38 4.79 -14.82
N ASP A 102 3.77 5.92 -14.47
CA ASP A 102 2.32 6.12 -14.44
C ASP A 102 1.57 5.06 -13.59
N TYR A 103 2.14 4.72 -12.44
CA TYR A 103 1.53 3.82 -11.44
C TYR A 103 0.93 2.52 -12.01
N PRO A 104 1.72 1.71 -12.73
CA PRO A 104 1.18 0.57 -13.45
C PRO A 104 0.57 -0.42 -12.46
N GLU A 105 -0.65 -0.85 -12.77
CA GLU A 105 -1.34 -1.87 -12.00
C GLU A 105 -0.73 -3.24 -12.29
N LEU A 106 -0.41 -3.97 -11.22
CA LEU A 106 0.23 -5.28 -11.27
C LEU A 106 -0.76 -6.40 -10.96
N ALA A 107 -1.72 -6.16 -10.07
CA ALA A 107 -2.72 -7.14 -9.67
C ALA A 107 -3.93 -6.52 -8.97
N HIS A 108 -5.01 -7.28 -8.89
CA HIS A 108 -6.10 -7.06 -7.94
C HIS A 108 -6.08 -8.10 -6.82
N VAL A 109 -6.30 -7.66 -5.59
CA VAL A 109 -6.30 -8.54 -4.42
C VAL A 109 -7.48 -8.23 -3.51
N LYS A 110 -7.98 -9.26 -2.83
CA LYS A 110 -9.00 -9.15 -1.80
C LYS A 110 -8.40 -9.44 -0.43
N ILE A 111 -8.67 -8.57 0.52
CA ILE A 111 -8.24 -8.69 1.91
C ILE A 111 -9.46 -8.95 2.77
N GLU A 112 -9.37 -10.00 3.60
CA GLU A 112 -10.37 -10.30 4.61
C GLU A 112 -9.73 -10.26 6.02
N PRO A 113 -10.49 -9.87 7.06
CA PRO A 113 -9.98 -9.77 8.42
C PRO A 113 -9.40 -11.08 8.96
N GLY A 114 -8.26 -10.99 9.64
CA GLY A 114 -7.58 -12.13 10.27
C GLY A 114 -6.99 -13.14 9.28
N GLN A 115 -7.13 -12.92 7.97
CA GLN A 115 -6.57 -13.81 6.95
C GLN A 115 -5.17 -13.38 6.54
N ARG A 116 -4.32 -14.36 6.25
CA ARG A 116 -3.04 -14.16 5.61
C ARG A 116 -3.11 -14.70 4.19
N THR A 117 -3.14 -13.81 3.22
CA THR A 117 -3.24 -14.14 1.80
C THR A 117 -1.85 -14.16 1.17
N MET A 118 -1.58 -15.16 0.34
CA MET A 118 -0.33 -15.28 -0.43
C MET A 118 -0.63 -15.06 -1.91
N VAL A 119 0.09 -14.14 -2.56
CA VAL A 119 -0.08 -13.86 -3.99
C VAL A 119 1.23 -13.96 -4.76
N LYS A 120 1.17 -14.48 -5.98
CA LYS A 120 2.28 -14.43 -6.93
C LYS A 120 1.83 -13.61 -8.12
N VAL A 121 2.53 -12.53 -8.39
CA VAL A 121 2.22 -11.59 -9.46
C VAL A 121 3.32 -11.68 -10.51
N SER A 122 2.94 -11.93 -11.76
CA SER A 122 3.84 -11.83 -12.90
C SER A 122 3.53 -10.54 -13.64
N ALA A 123 4.44 -9.58 -13.61
CA ALA A 123 4.26 -8.27 -14.22
C ALA A 123 5.12 -8.14 -15.48
N LYS A 124 4.58 -7.51 -16.52
CA LYS A 124 5.35 -7.08 -17.68
C LYS A 124 5.62 -5.59 -17.53
N ILE A 125 6.81 -5.24 -17.06
CA ILE A 125 7.21 -3.84 -16.91
C ILE A 125 8.23 -3.54 -18.01
N LYS A 126 7.90 -2.61 -18.91
CA LYS A 126 8.87 -2.11 -19.90
C LYS A 126 9.61 -0.92 -19.32
N VAL A 127 10.86 -1.12 -18.93
CA VAL A 127 11.74 -0.04 -18.50
C VAL A 127 12.46 0.48 -19.73
N GLU A 128 12.09 1.67 -20.20
CA GLU A 128 12.85 2.32 -21.25
C GLU A 128 14.15 2.86 -20.65
N ALA A 129 15.29 2.37 -21.15
CA ALA A 129 16.59 2.85 -20.73
C ALA A 129 16.77 4.29 -21.25
N THR A 130 16.35 5.28 -20.46
CA THR A 130 16.66 6.67 -20.76
C THR A 130 18.15 6.89 -20.48
N ALA A 131 18.91 7.17 -21.53
CA ALA A 131 20.32 7.51 -21.45
C ALA A 131 20.55 8.60 -20.40
N THR A 132 21.43 8.32 -19.44
CA THR A 132 22.11 9.25 -18.52
C THR A 132 21.52 10.66 -18.47
N SER A 133 20.45 10.81 -17.70
CA SER A 133 20.14 12.05 -16.99
C SER A 133 20.46 11.78 -15.52
N GLU A 134 20.99 12.76 -14.79
CA GLU A 134 21.39 12.69 -13.38
C GLU A 134 20.25 12.27 -12.41
N HIS A 135 19.06 11.96 -12.93
CA HIS A 135 17.84 11.65 -12.19
C HIS A 135 17.22 10.26 -12.46
N GLY A 136 17.93 9.35 -13.14
CA GLY A 136 17.52 7.94 -13.27
C GLY A 136 16.42 7.69 -14.34
N PRO A 137 16.18 6.41 -14.71
CA PRO A 137 15.37 6.07 -15.89
C PRO A 137 13.86 6.26 -15.67
N LEU A 138 13.19 6.79 -16.70
CA LEU A 138 11.74 6.88 -16.86
C LEU A 138 11.18 5.54 -17.37
N VAL A 139 9.99 5.13 -16.91
CA VAL A 139 9.36 3.84 -17.23
C VAL A 139 7.95 4.11 -17.77
N GLN A 140 7.36 3.29 -18.64
CA GLN A 140 5.95 3.49 -19.06
C GLN A 140 5.20 2.16 -19.15
N PRO A 141 3.87 2.13 -18.89
CA PRO A 141 3.04 0.94 -19.12
C PRO A 141 2.87 0.68 -20.62
N VAL A 142 2.68 -0.58 -21.03
CA VAL A 142 2.30 -0.93 -22.41
C VAL A 142 1.09 -1.85 -22.41
N GLU A 143 0.15 -1.57 -23.31
CA GLU A 143 -1.05 -2.37 -23.65
C GLU A 143 -0.74 -3.81 -24.07
#